data_AF-A0ABD2WZJ3-F1
#
_entry.id   AF-A0ABD2WZJ3-F1
#
_cell.length_a   1.000
_cell.length_b   1.000
_cell.length_c   1.000
_cell.angle_alpha   90.00
_cell.angle_beta   90.00
_cell.angle_gamma   90.00
#
_symmetry.space_group_name_H-M   'P 1'
#
loop_
_entity.id
_entity.type
_entity.pdbx_description
1 polymer ?
#
loop_
_entity_poly.entity_id
_entity_poly.type
_entity_poly.pdbx_seq_one_letter_code
_entity_poly.pdbx_strand_id
1 'polypeptide(L)'
;MPGVRTPITIEASCLRHLSIATLAQRLPLEAVPTKLREALADPHFYKPGSVDLLLGANVLPYLMKEGLQQFNGLTAQNMLASWIVWGGFYPRPMNESSQCLTMTAENTESTLQQRLTSLFQRFWKMEELPHVKLSSSIDT
;
A
#
# COMPACT_ATOMS: atom_id res chain seq x y z
N MET A 1 -1.34 37.14 0.39
CA MET A 1 0.03 36.65 0.09
C MET A 1 -0.11 35.34 -0.66
N PRO A 2 0.20 35.26 -1.98
CA PRO A 2 0.14 34.01 -2.71
C PRO A 2 1.27 33.09 -2.23
N GLY A 3 0.93 31.96 -1.63
CA GLY A 3 1.91 31.00 -1.12
C GLY A 3 2.79 30.45 -2.25
N VAL A 4 4.10 30.61 -2.10
CA VAL A 4 5.11 30.03 -2.99
C VAL A 4 4.92 28.51 -2.99
N ARG A 5 4.54 27.93 -4.13
CA ARG A 5 4.42 26.48 -4.29
C ARG A 5 5.79 25.95 -4.72
N THR A 6 6.54 25.38 -3.79
CA THR A 6 7.78 24.69 -4.13
C THR A 6 7.44 23.36 -4.81
N PRO A 7 8.02 23.07 -5.99
CA PRO A 7 7.81 21.78 -6.64
C PRO A 7 8.41 20.67 -5.77
N ILE A 8 7.70 19.53 -5.69
CA ILE A 8 8.16 18.35 -4.95
C ILE A 8 8.76 17.39 -5.97
N THR A 9 10.02 17.04 -5.77
CA THR A 9 10.69 16.01 -6.57
C THR A 9 10.51 14.66 -5.89
N ILE A 10 9.95 13.70 -6.61
CA ILE A 10 9.78 12.33 -6.15
C ILE A 10 10.73 11.45 -6.97
N GLU A 11 11.66 10.79 -6.30
CA GLU A 11 12.50 9.77 -6.91
C GLU A 11 11.84 8.40 -6.75
N ALA A 12 11.79 7.66 -7.84
CA ALA A 12 11.16 6.34 -7.91
C ALA A 12 12.18 5.32 -8.41
N SER A 13 12.34 4.23 -7.66
CA SER A 13 13.10 3.06 -8.11
C SER A 13 12.17 2.13 -8.88
N CYS A 14 12.28 2.13 -10.20
CA CYS A 14 11.49 1.23 -11.05
C CYS A 14 12.11 -0.17 -11.05
N LEU A 15 11.38 -1.14 -10.51
CA LEU A 15 11.76 -2.56 -10.62
C LEU A 15 11.18 -3.14 -11.91
N ARG A 16 11.95 -3.98 -12.61
CA ARG A 16 11.50 -4.60 -13.89
C ARG A 16 10.30 -5.52 -13.71
N HIS A 17 10.15 -6.11 -12.53
CA HIS A 17 9.05 -7.02 -12.24
C HIS A 17 8.73 -6.99 -10.76
N LEU A 18 7.51 -6.57 -10.42
CA LEU A 18 6.94 -6.74 -9.10
C LEU A 18 6.00 -7.94 -9.16
N SER A 19 6.30 -9.01 -8.42
CA SER A 19 5.43 -10.19 -8.30
C SER A 19 4.22 -9.93 -7.38
N ILE A 20 3.81 -8.67 -7.26
CA ILE A 20 2.70 -8.20 -6.42
C ILE A 20 1.57 -7.83 -7.36
N ALA A 21 0.34 -8.25 -7.01
CA ALA A 21 -0.87 -7.84 -7.70
C ALA A 21 -1.72 -6.94 -6.80
N THR A 22 -2.39 -5.96 -7.40
CA THR A 22 -3.44 -5.17 -6.72
C THR A 22 -4.63 -6.07 -6.43
N LEU A 23 -5.28 -5.90 -5.26
CA LEU A 23 -6.37 -6.74 -4.73
C LEU A 23 -6.07 -8.27 -4.63
N ALA A 24 -6.36 -8.84 -3.46
CA ALA A 24 -6.36 -10.29 -3.30
C ALA A 24 -7.55 -10.97 -4.01
N GLN A 25 -8.64 -10.25 -4.26
CA GLN A 25 -9.90 -10.79 -4.79
C GLN A 25 -10.59 -9.79 -5.72
N ARG A 26 -11.32 -10.27 -6.73
CA ARG A 26 -12.12 -9.43 -7.62
C ARG A 26 -13.28 -8.79 -6.86
N LEU A 27 -13.50 -7.51 -7.10
CA LEU A 27 -14.65 -6.78 -6.58
C LEU A 27 -15.80 -6.79 -7.60
N PRO A 28 -17.06 -6.91 -7.17
CA PRO A 28 -18.20 -6.64 -8.04
C PRO A 28 -18.17 -5.17 -8.49
N LEU A 29 -18.22 -4.90 -9.80
CA LEU A 29 -18.15 -3.53 -10.33
C LEU A 29 -19.26 -2.62 -9.78
N GLU A 30 -20.43 -3.20 -9.54
CA GLU A 30 -21.61 -2.50 -8.98
C GLU A 30 -21.43 -2.10 -7.52
N ALA A 31 -20.42 -2.65 -6.83
CA ALA A 31 -20.11 -2.26 -5.46
C ALA A 31 -19.42 -0.89 -5.37
N VAL A 32 -19.11 -0.28 -6.50
CA VAL A 32 -18.38 1.00 -6.59
C VAL A 32 -19.36 2.07 -7.04
N PRO A 33 -19.49 3.20 -6.30
CA PRO A 33 -20.35 4.29 -6.72
C PRO A 33 -20.02 4.76 -8.14
N THR A 34 -21.03 4.88 -9.01
CA THR A 34 -20.85 5.21 -10.44
C THR A 34 -20.03 6.49 -10.64
N LYS A 35 -20.30 7.53 -9.82
CA LYS A 35 -19.57 8.80 -9.84
C LYS A 35 -18.08 8.66 -9.54
N LEU A 36 -17.72 7.69 -8.69
CA LEU A 36 -16.34 7.44 -8.31
C LEU A 36 -15.63 6.62 -9.39
N ARG A 37 -16.32 5.64 -9.99
CA ARG A 37 -15.77 4.71 -10.98
C ARG A 37 -15.08 5.41 -12.16
N GLU A 38 -15.61 6.54 -12.60
CA GLU A 38 -15.05 7.33 -13.71
C GLU A 38 -13.85 8.19 -13.29
N ALA A 39 -13.66 8.42 -11.99
CA ALA A 39 -12.63 9.27 -11.43
C ALA A 39 -11.49 8.49 -10.75
N LEU A 40 -11.52 7.15 -10.79
CA LEU A 40 -10.46 6.34 -10.21
C LEU A 40 -9.16 6.41 -11.03
N ALA A 41 -8.03 6.43 -10.33
CA ALA A 41 -6.70 6.38 -10.95
C ALA A 41 -6.48 5.07 -11.71
N ASP A 42 -7.08 3.98 -11.22
CA ASP A 42 -7.15 2.70 -11.90
C ASP A 42 -8.61 2.38 -12.29
N PRO A 43 -8.99 2.54 -13.58
CA PRO A 43 -10.32 2.20 -14.07
C PRO A 43 -10.65 0.71 -13.93
N HIS A 44 -9.63 -0.15 -13.82
CA HIS A 44 -9.75 -1.59 -13.71
C HIS A 44 -9.51 -2.11 -12.29
N PHE A 45 -9.53 -1.23 -11.27
CA PHE A 45 -9.16 -1.58 -9.90
C PHE A 45 -9.94 -2.76 -9.32
N TYR A 46 -11.13 -3.06 -9.85
CA TYR A 46 -12.00 -4.16 -9.44
C TYR A 46 -11.47 -5.54 -9.84
N LYS A 47 -10.40 -5.62 -10.65
CA LYS A 47 -9.70 -6.84 -11.03
C LYS A 47 -8.26 -6.80 -10.51
N PRO A 48 -7.68 -7.96 -10.15
CA PRO A 48 -6.26 -8.01 -9.89
C PRO A 48 -5.43 -7.60 -11.10
N GLY A 49 -4.47 -6.71 -10.90
CA GLY A 49 -3.56 -6.19 -11.92
C GLY A 49 -2.12 -6.15 -11.43
N SER A 50 -1.17 -6.05 -12.36
CA SER A 50 0.25 -5.88 -12.02
C SER A 50 0.47 -4.53 -11.33
N VAL A 51 1.42 -4.50 -10.39
CA VAL A 51 1.91 -3.24 -9.81
C VAL A 51 3.09 -2.75 -10.64
N ASP A 52 3.00 -1.54 -11.17
CA ASP A 52 4.05 -0.93 -11.99
C ASP A 52 5.04 -0.11 -11.15
N LEU A 53 4.59 0.45 -10.03
CA LEU A 53 5.35 1.38 -9.20
C LEU A 53 5.01 1.22 -7.71
N LEU A 54 6.05 1.19 -6.87
CA LEU A 54 5.92 1.28 -5.41
C LEU A 54 6.29 2.69 -4.96
N LEU A 55 5.40 3.33 -4.20
CA LEU A 55 5.63 4.63 -3.60
C LEU A 55 6.01 4.47 -2.13
N GLY A 56 7.07 5.15 -1.70
CA GLY A 56 7.44 5.21 -0.29
C GLY A 56 6.36 5.91 0.53
N ALA A 57 6.14 5.47 1.78
CA ALA A 57 5.15 6.06 2.67
C ALA A 57 5.43 7.55 2.97
N ASN A 58 6.70 7.96 2.90
CA ASN A 58 7.13 9.36 3.01
C ASN A 58 6.60 10.25 1.87
N VAL A 59 6.19 9.67 0.73
CA VAL A 59 5.64 10.41 -0.42
C VAL A 59 4.13 10.65 -0.25
N LEU A 60 3.44 9.77 0.48
CA LEU A 60 1.98 9.76 0.62
C LEU A 60 1.37 11.11 1.04
N PRO A 61 1.89 11.83 2.07
CA PRO A 61 1.28 13.09 2.52
C PRO A 61 1.28 14.18 1.44
N TYR A 62 2.24 14.15 0.53
CA TYR A 62 2.37 15.12 -0.55
C TYR A 62 1.42 14.85 -1.72
N LEU A 63 0.91 13.62 -1.83
CA LEU A 63 -0.01 13.21 -2.89
C LEU A 63 -1.47 13.34 -2.47
N MET A 64 -1.78 13.40 -1.19
CA MET A 64 -3.15 13.51 -0.69
C MET A 64 -3.77 14.88 -0.99
N LYS A 65 -5.02 14.87 -1.46
CA LYS A 65 -5.87 16.06 -1.60
C LYS A 65 -7.04 15.97 -0.62
N GLU A 66 -7.78 17.07 -0.49
CA GLU A 66 -9.06 17.03 0.19
C GLU A 66 -10.05 16.14 -0.59
N GLY A 67 -10.80 15.31 0.13
CA GLY A 67 -11.79 14.38 -0.43
C GLY A 67 -11.58 12.95 0.05
N LEU A 68 -12.51 12.47 0.86
CA LEU A 68 -12.56 11.10 1.37
C LEU A 68 -13.99 10.58 1.23
N GLN A 69 -14.17 9.38 0.69
CA GLN A 69 -15.47 8.75 0.56
C GLN A 69 -15.40 7.28 0.98
N GLN A 70 -16.24 6.87 1.91
CA GLN A 70 -16.34 5.48 2.36
C GLN A 70 -17.50 4.76 1.67
N PHE A 71 -17.29 3.51 1.26
CA PHE A 71 -18.31 2.65 0.67
C PHE A 71 -17.96 1.17 0.86
N ASN A 72 -18.90 0.35 1.31
CA ASN A 72 -18.73 -1.12 1.39
C ASN A 72 -17.44 -1.60 2.11
N GLY A 73 -16.99 -0.87 3.14
CA GLY A 73 -15.74 -1.15 3.88
C GLY A 73 -14.46 -0.61 3.22
N LEU A 74 -14.57 -0.09 2.01
CA LEU A 74 -13.50 0.57 1.27
C LEU A 74 -13.52 2.07 1.53
N THR A 75 -12.34 2.67 1.39
CA THR A 75 -12.12 4.11 1.46
C THR A 75 -11.52 4.58 0.16
N ALA A 76 -12.19 5.52 -0.49
CA ALA A 76 -11.65 6.28 -1.61
C ALA A 76 -11.09 7.61 -1.12
N GLN A 77 -9.90 7.92 -1.59
CA GLN A 77 -9.19 9.15 -1.29
C GLN A 77 -8.86 9.87 -2.58
N ASN A 78 -9.15 11.16 -2.61
CA ASN A 78 -8.69 12.03 -3.68
C ASN A 78 -7.19 12.29 -3.56
N MET A 79 -6.43 12.04 -4.62
CA MET A 79 -4.99 12.29 -4.67
C MET A 79 -4.60 13.17 -5.86
N LEU A 80 -3.31 13.53 -5.91
CA LEU A 80 -2.72 14.31 -6.99
C LEU A 80 -3.01 13.68 -8.36
N ALA A 81 -2.83 12.36 -8.48
CA ALA A 81 -3.03 11.59 -9.70
C ALA A 81 -4.50 11.36 -10.05
N SER A 82 -5.32 10.88 -9.11
CA SER A 82 -6.79 10.79 -9.19
C SER A 82 -7.35 10.23 -7.87
N TRP A 83 -8.59 9.74 -7.84
CA TRP A 83 -9.09 8.98 -6.70
C TRP A 83 -8.45 7.59 -6.62
N ILE A 84 -7.95 7.20 -5.44
CA ILE A 84 -7.47 5.84 -5.17
C ILE A 84 -8.35 5.16 -4.14
N VAL A 85 -8.36 3.82 -4.11
CA VAL A 85 -9.18 3.03 -3.18
C VAL A 85 -8.28 2.13 -2.33
N TRP A 86 -8.55 2.05 -1.04
CA TRP A 86 -7.90 1.11 -0.13
C TRP A 86 -8.89 0.59 0.93
N GLY A 87 -8.48 -0.44 1.67
CA GLY A 87 -9.26 -1.06 2.73
C GLY A 87 -9.74 -2.47 2.37
N GLY A 88 -10.66 -2.99 3.18
CA GLY A 88 -11.24 -4.31 3.01
C GLY A 88 -12.66 -4.23 2.47
N PHE A 89 -12.99 -5.04 1.48
CA PHE A 89 -14.36 -5.12 0.97
C PHE A 89 -15.19 -6.08 1.82
N TYR A 90 -16.26 -5.57 2.43
CA TYR A 90 -17.16 -6.35 3.27
C TYR A 90 -18.60 -6.17 2.74
N PRO A 91 -19.10 -7.09 1.89
CA PRO A 91 -20.43 -6.98 1.29
C PRO A 91 -21.58 -7.13 2.30
N ARG A 92 -21.27 -7.53 3.55
CA ARG A 92 -22.22 -7.65 4.66
C ARG A 92 -21.66 -6.91 5.88
N PRO A 93 -22.48 -6.21 6.69
CA PRO A 93 -22.04 -5.78 8.01
C PRO A 93 -21.53 -7.01 8.76
N MET A 94 -20.27 -6.93 9.17
CA MET A 94 -19.53 -8.02 9.76
C MET A 94 -20.04 -8.24 11.19
N ASN A 95 -20.88 -9.26 11.40
CA ASN A 95 -21.29 -9.66 12.76
C ASN A 95 -20.19 -10.44 13.51
N GLU A 96 -19.11 -10.83 12.85
CA GLU A 96 -18.01 -11.55 13.48
C GLU A 96 -16.67 -10.99 13.03
N SER A 97 -15.98 -10.39 14.00
CA SER A 97 -14.65 -9.81 13.94
C SER A 97 -13.60 -10.79 13.42
N SER A 98 -13.38 -10.78 12.11
CA SER A 98 -12.12 -11.19 11.49
C SER A 98 -11.51 -9.97 10.81
N GLN A 99 -11.34 -8.90 11.58
CA GLN A 99 -10.65 -7.71 11.10
C GLN A 99 -9.16 -7.89 11.40
N CYS A 100 -8.34 -8.01 10.36
CA CYS A 100 -6.92 -7.71 10.47
C CYS A 100 -6.77 -6.19 10.54
N LEU A 101 -7.04 -5.62 11.72
CA LEU A 101 -6.70 -4.24 12.03
C LEU A 101 -5.23 -4.21 12.43
N THR A 102 -4.38 -3.57 11.63
CA THR A 102 -3.03 -3.22 12.07
C THR A 102 -2.85 -1.70 12.04
N MET A 103 -3.25 -1.06 13.14
CA MET A 103 -2.62 0.15 13.66
C MET A 103 -2.82 0.15 15.19
N THR A 104 -1.74 0.02 15.96
CA THR A 104 -1.74 0.42 17.37
C THR A 104 -0.55 1.35 17.60
N ALA A 105 -0.84 2.57 18.04
CA ALA A 105 0.09 3.37 18.79
C ALA A 105 0.04 2.92 20.25
N GLU A 106 1.22 2.67 20.81
CA GLU A 106 1.58 2.46 22.22
C GLU A 106 0.95 1.26 22.99
N ASN A 107 1.85 0.33 23.34
CA ASN A 107 1.89 -0.47 24.57
C ASN A 107 0.90 -1.64 24.77
N THR A 108 0.32 -2.21 23.71
CA THR A 108 -0.27 -3.55 23.80
C THR A 108 0.09 -4.41 22.58
N GLU A 109 1.18 -5.17 22.71
CA GLU A 109 1.56 -6.22 21.76
C GLU A 109 0.52 -7.36 21.82
N SER A 110 -0.36 -7.42 20.83
CA SER A 110 -1.29 -8.55 20.69
C SER A 110 -0.56 -9.82 20.25
N THR A 111 -1.09 -11.01 20.58
CA THR A 111 -0.52 -12.32 20.15
C THR A 111 -0.41 -12.45 18.63
N LEU A 112 -1.29 -11.77 17.88
CA LEU A 112 -1.22 -11.67 16.43
C LEU A 112 -0.04 -10.81 15.96
N GLN A 113 0.23 -9.69 16.63
CA GLN A 113 1.41 -8.86 16.32
C GLN A 113 2.71 -9.62 16.57
N GLN A 114 2.84 -10.36 17.67
CA GLN A 114 4.01 -11.20 17.92
C GLN A 114 4.23 -12.25 16.82
N ARG A 115 3.15 -12.89 16.36
CA ARG A 115 3.21 -13.86 15.26
C ARG A 115 3.63 -13.19 13.95
N LEU A 116 3.07 -12.04 13.61
CA LEU A 116 3.45 -11.29 12.41
C LEU A 116 4.91 -10.82 12.48
N THR A 117 5.35 -10.26 13.61
CA THR A 117 6.73 -9.84 13.84
C THR A 117 7.70 -11.01 13.68
N SER A 118 7.37 -12.19 14.22
CA SER A 118 8.21 -13.39 14.06
C SER A 118 8.30 -13.87 12.60
N LEU A 119 7.21 -13.75 11.84
CA LEU A 119 7.19 -14.08 10.41
C LEU A 119 8.03 -13.10 9.60
N PHE A 120 7.92 -11.80 9.86
CA PHE A 120 8.76 -10.78 9.22
C PHE A 120 10.25 -10.97 9.55
N GLN A 121 10.59 -11.20 10.81
CA GLN A 121 11.98 -11.48 11.20
C GLN A 121 12.55 -12.72 10.49
N ARG A 122 11.75 -13.77 10.33
CA ARG A 122 12.16 -14.98 9.61
C ARG A 122 12.34 -14.72 8.11
N PHE A 123 11.44 -13.94 7.51
CA PHE A 123 11.54 -13.53 6.12
C PHE A 123 12.82 -12.71 5.88
N TRP A 124 13.08 -11.68 6.69
CA TRP A 124 14.27 -10.83 6.55
C TRP A 124 15.58 -11.60 6.74
N LYS A 125 15.63 -12.56 7.67
CA LYS A 125 16.79 -13.48 7.81
C LYS A 125 17.03 -14.35 6.57
N MET A 126 15.97 -14.70 5.84
CA MET A 126 16.07 -15.53 4.64
C MET A 126 16.48 -14.70 3.42
N GLU A 127 16.06 -13.43 3.37
CA GLU A 127 16.37 -12.51 2.28
C GLU A 127 17.72 -11.78 2.46
N GLU A 128 18.34 -11.88 3.64
CA GLU A 128 19.68 -11.35 3.91
C GLU A 128 20.69 -11.99 2.95
N LEU A 129 21.07 -11.24 1.91
CA LEU A 129 22.05 -11.68 0.92
C LEU A 129 23.39 -11.92 1.62
N PRO A 130 24.10 -13.02 1.32
CA PRO A 130 25.39 -13.28 1.94
C PRO A 130 26.33 -12.10 1.64
N HIS A 131 26.83 -11.46 2.71
CA HIS A 131 27.86 -10.44 2.60
C HIS A 131 29.16 -11.08 2.12
N VAL A 132 29.38 -11.09 0.81
CA VAL A 132 30.64 -11.53 0.21
C VAL A 132 31.69 -10.46 0.50
N LYS A 133 32.49 -10.66 1.55
CA LYS A 133 33.74 -9.93 1.74
C LYS A 133 34.79 -10.52 0.80
N LEU A 134 34.95 -9.95 -0.39
CA LEU A 134 36.12 -10.17 -1.22
C LEU A 134 37.29 -9.40 -0.59
N SER A 135 38.04 -10.05 0.30
CA SER A 135 39.38 -9.60 0.64
C SER A 135 40.34 -10.12 -0.42
N SER A 136 40.67 -9.27 -1.40
CA SER A 136 41.84 -9.49 -2.22
C SER A 136 43.07 -9.17 -1.38
N SER A 137 43.90 -10.17 -1.06
CA SER A 137 45.26 -9.91 -0.64
C SER A 137 46.00 -9.29 -1.82
N ILE A 138 46.47 -8.06 -1.63
CA ILE A 138 47.50 -7.49 -2.50
C ILE A 138 48.79 -8.17 -2.03
N ASP A 139 49.25 -9.16 -2.79
CA ASP A 139 50.63 -9.65 -2.66
C ASP A 139 51.56 -8.50 -3.09
N THR A 140 52.40 -8.08 -2.14
CA THR A 140 53.48 -7.08 -2.28
C THR A 140 54.51 -7.44 -3.33
#